data_AF-A0A660WBM5-F1
#
_entry.id   AF-A0A660WBM5-F1
#
_cell.length_a   1.000
_cell.length_b   1.000
_cell.length_c   1.000
_cell.angle_alpha   90.00
_cell.angle_beta   90.00
_cell.angle_gamma   90.00
#
_symmetry.space_group_name_H-M   'P 1'
#
loop_
_entity.id
_entity.type
_entity.pdbx_description
1 polymer ?
#
loop_
_entity_poly.entity_id
_entity_poly.type
_entity_poly.pdbx_seq_one_letter_code
_entity_poly.pdbx_strand_id
1 'polypeptide(L)'
;MSKVISVIRGRGFLATMAMAVVFAGVIFLSLSQAGAADAQAKNAYLERRSKIQTTDADALYKLARWVWQKHPNDVDLLKNAKMDLREAMKIAPGHSRAKLLLRRVVAKIKIIESKAAAASPGRASGPGVSDKYLLSHRDILWIRLMEYKPERDKRVSIKFTNRALKRYCDSMRGSVEDNWDKIGKEKQFYKMPPWKRLAEILRNRPDDIELLQDIHITRDPRFMVEFRSKVWPVVKLQCGNANCHGGPKPAGGLKLFTTASKNEKVDYTNFIILSGFRKGGRAIIDRQKVEDSLLLQYGLNAKVSKRPHPQVGGADIRPAFMSTKSAPYRNIRRWITSLEGPMAPNYRLTYKPPFGMKLNTSGLPDMPPEPVKTKNDE
;
A
#
# COMPACT_ATOMS: atom_id res chain seq x y z
N MET A 1 -41.78 -48.75 -56.96
CA MET A 1 -42.99 -49.51 -56.60
C MET A 1 -42.73 -50.19 -55.25
N SER A 2 -43.67 -50.02 -54.29
CA SER A 2 -43.92 -50.73 -53.00
C SER A 2 -42.76 -50.94 -51.99
N LYS A 3 -42.80 -50.36 -50.76
CA LYS A 3 -43.59 -50.68 -49.52
C LYS A 3 -43.20 -52.05 -48.92
N VAL A 4 -42.87 -52.23 -47.62
CA VAL A 4 -43.74 -52.23 -46.40
C VAL A 4 -42.80 -52.34 -45.14
N ILE A 5 -42.80 -51.45 -44.14
CA ILE A 5 -43.54 -51.31 -42.83
C ILE A 5 -43.11 -52.24 -41.66
N SER A 6 -42.71 -51.64 -40.52
CA SER A 6 -43.12 -51.91 -39.11
C SER A 6 -42.22 -51.08 -38.15
N VAL A 7 -42.64 -49.97 -37.52
CA VAL A 7 -43.58 -49.70 -36.41
C VAL A 7 -43.07 -50.15 -35.02
N ILE A 8 -42.64 -49.19 -34.19
CA ILE A 8 -42.96 -49.13 -32.74
C ILE A 8 -43.28 -47.67 -32.36
N ARG A 9 -44.40 -47.52 -31.66
CA ARG A 9 -45.04 -46.29 -31.15
C ARG A 9 -44.41 -45.81 -29.84
N GLY A 10 -44.55 -44.52 -29.55
CA GLY A 10 -44.57 -44.03 -28.17
C GLY A 10 -44.58 -42.50 -27.99
N ARG A 11 -45.79 -41.92 -27.97
CA ARG A 11 -46.28 -40.73 -27.19
C ARG A 11 -45.23 -39.65 -26.83
N GLY A 12 -45.26 -38.42 -27.32
CA GLY A 12 -46.36 -37.46 -27.32
C GLY A 12 -46.33 -36.62 -26.04
N PHE A 13 -45.91 -35.35 -26.10
CA PHE A 13 -46.54 -34.23 -25.38
C PHE A 13 -45.98 -32.87 -25.85
N LEU A 14 -46.91 -31.93 -26.03
CA LEU A 14 -46.69 -30.54 -26.41
C LEU A 14 -46.15 -29.70 -25.25
N ALA A 15 -45.56 -28.57 -25.64
CA ALA A 15 -44.99 -27.52 -24.82
C ALA A 15 -45.99 -26.86 -23.86
N THR A 16 -45.47 -26.39 -22.72
CA THR A 16 -45.96 -25.19 -22.04
C THR A 16 -44.80 -24.51 -21.30
N MET A 17 -44.71 -23.19 -21.46
CA MET A 17 -43.79 -22.29 -20.76
C MET A 17 -44.00 -22.34 -19.24
N ALA A 18 -42.91 -22.12 -18.50
CA ALA A 18 -42.77 -21.13 -17.40
C ALA A 18 -41.81 -21.62 -16.30
N MET A 19 -41.23 -20.64 -15.59
CA MET A 19 -40.39 -20.75 -14.39
C MET A 19 -38.93 -21.18 -14.58
N ALA A 20 -38.07 -20.18 -14.79
CA ALA A 20 -36.73 -20.15 -14.21
C ALA A 20 -36.32 -18.70 -13.90
N VAL A 21 -36.99 -18.09 -12.92
CA VAL A 21 -36.46 -16.93 -12.18
C VAL A 21 -36.43 -17.38 -10.73
N VAL A 22 -35.25 -17.56 -10.15
CA VAL A 22 -34.83 -17.18 -8.77
C VAL A 22 -33.38 -17.69 -8.60
N PHE A 23 -32.39 -16.90 -9.02
CA PHE A 23 -31.03 -16.92 -8.44
C PHE A 23 -30.35 -15.54 -8.59
N ALA A 24 -31.14 -14.47 -8.61
CA ALA A 24 -30.69 -13.07 -8.51
C ALA A 24 -31.19 -12.38 -7.21
N GLY A 25 -31.75 -13.15 -6.27
CA GLY A 25 -32.41 -12.61 -5.06
C GLY A 25 -31.50 -12.42 -3.85
N VAL A 26 -30.31 -13.03 -3.79
CA VAL A 26 -29.49 -13.00 -2.56
C VAL A 26 -28.53 -11.80 -2.50
N ILE A 27 -28.16 -11.20 -3.64
CA ILE A 27 -27.29 -10.02 -3.65
C ILE A 27 -28.09 -8.72 -3.56
N PHE A 28 -29.30 -8.65 -4.14
CA PHE A 28 -30.17 -7.47 -4.05
C PHE A 28 -30.83 -7.28 -2.68
N LEU A 29 -30.99 -8.33 -1.87
CA LEU A 29 -31.51 -8.22 -0.49
C LEU A 29 -30.49 -7.61 0.50
N SER A 30 -29.19 -7.66 0.18
CA SER A 30 -28.13 -7.22 1.09
C SER A 30 -27.89 -5.69 1.08
N LEU A 31 -28.12 -5.02 -0.06
CA LEU A 31 -28.00 -3.56 -0.14
C LEU A 31 -29.23 -2.81 0.41
N SER A 32 -30.44 -3.39 0.36
CA SER A 32 -31.63 -2.73 0.91
C SER A 32 -31.63 -2.73 2.45
N GLN A 33 -31.01 -3.73 3.09
CA GLN A 33 -30.92 -3.82 4.55
C GLN A 33 -29.96 -2.79 5.16
N ALA A 34 -28.87 -2.43 4.46
CA ALA A 34 -27.90 -1.44 4.96
C ALA A 34 -28.49 -0.02 5.04
N GLY A 35 -29.23 0.40 4.01
CA GLY A 35 -29.89 1.72 4.00
C GLY A 35 -31.02 1.84 5.03
N ALA A 36 -31.75 0.75 5.30
CA ALA A 36 -32.80 0.72 6.31
C ALA A 36 -32.24 0.83 7.74
N ALA A 37 -31.10 0.19 8.03
CA ALA A 37 -30.45 0.25 9.33
C ALA A 37 -29.92 1.66 9.68
N ASP A 38 -29.36 2.38 8.70
CA ASP A 38 -28.86 3.75 8.89
C ASP A 38 -30.02 4.74 9.13
N ALA A 39 -31.14 4.58 8.41
CA ALA A 39 -32.34 5.38 8.64
C ALA A 39 -32.93 5.15 10.04
N GLN A 40 -32.95 3.89 10.51
CA GLN A 40 -33.42 3.53 11.84
C GLN A 40 -32.54 4.14 12.94
N ALA A 41 -31.21 4.15 12.78
CA ALA A 41 -30.28 4.74 13.74
C ALA A 41 -30.45 6.26 13.87
N LYS A 42 -30.66 6.95 12.74
CA LYS A 42 -30.93 8.40 12.70
C LYS A 42 -32.26 8.75 13.37
N ASN A 43 -33.32 7.99 13.12
CA ASN A 43 -34.61 8.20 13.77
C ASN A 43 -34.53 7.96 15.29
N ALA A 44 -33.85 6.89 15.72
CA ALA A 44 -33.63 6.60 17.14
C ALA A 44 -32.83 7.70 17.85
N TYR A 45 -31.88 8.32 17.16
CA TYR A 45 -31.15 9.49 17.67
C TYR A 45 -32.09 10.68 17.89
N LEU A 46 -32.89 11.04 16.87
CA LEU A 46 -33.80 12.18 16.94
C LEU A 46 -34.87 12.02 18.03
N GLU A 47 -35.43 10.81 18.16
CA GLU A 47 -36.41 10.50 19.20
C GLU A 47 -35.82 10.60 20.62
N ARG A 48 -34.57 10.15 20.81
CA ARG A 48 -33.88 10.32 22.10
C ARG A 48 -33.56 11.80 22.34
N ARG A 49 -33.18 12.54 21.31
CA ARG A 49 -32.81 13.95 21.42
C ARG A 49 -34.00 14.84 21.76
N SER A 50 -35.19 14.54 21.24
CA SER A 50 -36.42 15.30 21.50
C SER A 50 -36.92 15.17 22.95
N LYS A 51 -36.57 14.08 23.63
CA LYS A 51 -36.91 13.83 25.03
C LYS A 51 -35.96 14.52 26.02
N ILE A 52 -34.88 15.15 25.53
CA ILE A 52 -33.86 15.80 26.37
C ILE A 52 -34.13 17.30 26.43
N GLN A 53 -34.28 17.83 27.65
CA GLN A 53 -34.37 19.26 27.89
C GLN A 53 -33.06 19.95 27.50
N THR A 54 -33.15 21.14 26.91
CA THR A 54 -31.99 21.90 26.42
C THR A 54 -31.04 22.36 27.52
N THR A 55 -31.43 22.24 28.79
CA THR A 55 -30.66 22.62 29.97
C THR A 55 -30.02 21.43 30.71
N ASP A 56 -30.21 20.19 30.26
CA ASP A 56 -29.66 18.99 30.91
C ASP A 56 -28.34 18.55 30.24
N ALA A 57 -27.21 19.01 30.80
CA ALA A 57 -25.88 18.68 30.31
C ALA A 57 -25.54 17.17 30.39
N ASP A 58 -26.02 16.47 31.42
CA ASP A 58 -25.75 15.05 31.62
C ASP A 58 -26.53 14.17 30.64
N ALA A 59 -27.77 14.54 30.32
CA ALA A 59 -28.58 13.86 29.32
C ALA A 59 -27.97 14.01 27.90
N LEU A 60 -27.51 15.20 27.54
CA LEU A 60 -26.79 15.45 26.28
C LEU A 60 -25.49 14.62 26.19
N TYR A 61 -24.73 14.54 27.28
CA TYR A 61 -23.55 13.68 27.36
C TYR A 61 -23.91 12.19 27.19
N LYS A 62 -24.96 11.69 27.85
CA LYS A 62 -25.42 10.29 27.74
C LYS A 62 -25.84 9.95 26.32
N LEU A 63 -26.53 10.85 25.62
CA LEU A 63 -26.92 10.67 24.22
C LEU A 63 -25.69 10.58 23.31
N ALA A 64 -24.73 11.51 23.45
CA ALA A 64 -23.49 11.46 22.67
C ALA A 64 -22.65 10.19 22.96
N ARG A 65 -22.65 9.71 24.21
CA ARG A 65 -22.01 8.45 24.58
C ARG A 65 -22.69 7.24 23.93
N TRP A 66 -24.02 7.24 23.83
CA TRP A 66 -24.76 6.19 23.13
C TRP A 66 -24.37 6.14 21.65
N VAL A 67 -24.30 7.28 20.96
CA VAL A 67 -23.80 7.35 19.57
C VAL A 67 -22.40 6.76 19.45
N TRP A 68 -21.49 7.17 20.33
CA TRP A 68 -20.11 6.67 20.34
C TRP A 68 -20.02 5.14 20.49
N GLN A 69 -20.90 4.54 21.29
CA GLN A 69 -20.89 3.10 21.57
C GLN A 69 -21.60 2.27 20.50
N LYS A 70 -22.74 2.75 20.00
CA LYS A 70 -23.61 1.96 19.10
C LYS A 70 -23.37 2.25 17.62
N HIS A 71 -22.91 3.46 17.28
CA HIS A 71 -22.70 3.91 15.90
C HIS A 71 -21.32 4.56 15.71
N PRO A 72 -20.22 3.88 16.07
CA PRO A 72 -18.87 4.49 16.08
C PRO A 72 -18.31 4.86 14.69
N ASN A 73 -18.98 4.45 13.60
CA ASN A 73 -18.52 4.68 12.23
C ASN A 73 -19.50 5.54 11.40
N ASP A 74 -20.66 5.94 11.96
CA ASP A 74 -21.60 6.84 11.29
C ASP A 74 -21.15 8.30 11.51
N VAL A 75 -20.67 8.95 10.44
CA VAL A 75 -20.09 10.30 10.53
C VAL A 75 -21.14 11.37 10.84
N ASP A 76 -22.39 11.18 10.41
CA ASP A 76 -23.47 12.14 10.61
C ASP A 76 -23.92 12.10 12.07
N LEU A 77 -24.11 10.90 12.62
CA LEU A 77 -24.42 10.73 14.04
C LEU A 77 -23.28 11.24 14.93
N LEU A 78 -22.02 10.98 14.56
CA LEU A 78 -20.86 11.53 15.30
C LEU A 78 -20.81 13.07 15.25
N LYS A 79 -21.22 13.70 14.14
CA LYS A 79 -21.33 15.17 14.05
C LYS A 79 -22.42 15.69 14.97
N ASN A 80 -23.56 15.02 15.06
CA ASN A 80 -24.62 15.39 15.99
C ASN A 80 -24.17 15.21 17.46
N ALA A 81 -23.51 14.11 17.79
CA ALA A 81 -22.92 13.88 19.11
C ALA A 81 -21.88 14.95 19.49
N LYS A 82 -21.08 15.43 18.52
CA LYS A 82 -20.15 16.55 18.72
C LYS A 82 -20.87 17.84 19.07
N MET A 83 -22.04 18.12 18.47
CA MET A 83 -22.85 19.30 18.79
C MET A 83 -23.44 19.20 20.20
N ASP A 84 -24.03 18.06 20.56
CA ASP A 84 -24.58 17.83 21.91
C ASP A 84 -23.51 17.96 23.00
N LEU A 85 -22.29 17.45 22.76
CA LEU A 85 -21.17 17.60 23.71
C LEU A 85 -20.71 19.05 23.87
N ARG A 86 -20.78 19.85 22.81
CA ARG A 86 -20.47 21.29 22.91
C ARG A 86 -21.54 22.02 23.70
N GLU A 87 -22.81 21.68 23.51
CA GLU A 87 -23.92 22.28 24.23
C GLU A 87 -23.89 21.91 25.73
N ALA A 88 -23.64 20.63 26.04
CA ALA A 88 -23.41 20.17 27.42
C ALA A 88 -22.28 20.96 28.10
N MET A 89 -21.21 21.29 27.37
CA MET A 89 -20.09 22.09 27.89
C MET A 89 -20.41 23.59 28.01
N LYS A 90 -21.41 24.13 27.31
CA LYS A 90 -21.87 25.51 27.54
C LYS A 90 -22.69 25.59 28.82
N ILE A 91 -23.56 24.60 29.04
CA ILE A 91 -24.41 24.50 30.24
C ILE A 91 -23.55 24.22 31.48
N ALA A 92 -22.59 23.30 31.36
CA ALA A 92 -21.68 22.89 32.44
C ALA A 92 -20.21 22.93 31.97
N PRO A 93 -19.52 24.09 32.04
CA PRO A 93 -18.13 24.23 31.60
C PRO A 93 -17.14 23.26 32.28
N GLY A 94 -17.45 22.82 33.50
CA GLY A 94 -16.67 21.86 34.28
C GLY A 94 -16.88 20.38 33.91
N HIS A 95 -17.70 20.06 32.90
CA HIS A 95 -18.06 18.68 32.56
C HIS A 95 -16.91 17.89 31.92
N SER A 96 -15.98 17.40 32.75
CA SER A 96 -14.73 16.72 32.36
C SER A 96 -14.95 15.52 31.42
N ARG A 97 -15.99 14.72 31.67
CA ARG A 97 -16.37 13.55 30.86
C ARG A 97 -16.79 13.94 29.44
N ALA A 98 -17.57 15.01 29.28
CA ALA A 98 -17.99 15.52 27.98
C ALA A 98 -16.79 16.06 27.18
N LYS A 99 -15.86 16.77 27.85
CA LYS A 99 -14.62 17.26 27.23
C LYS A 99 -13.74 16.13 26.71
N LEU A 100 -13.59 15.04 27.46
CA LEU A 100 -12.81 13.87 27.03
C LEU A 100 -13.47 13.17 25.83
N LEU A 101 -14.79 12.95 25.89
CA LEU A 101 -15.52 12.31 24.80
C LEU A 101 -15.51 13.16 23.53
N LEU A 102 -15.63 14.48 23.65
CA LEU A 102 -15.55 15.42 22.53
C LEU A 102 -14.22 15.30 21.77
N ARG A 103 -13.09 15.18 22.49
CA ARG A 103 -11.78 14.97 21.86
C ARG A 103 -11.75 13.68 21.04
N ARG A 104 -12.31 12.58 21.57
CA ARG A 104 -12.37 11.28 20.90
C ARG A 104 -13.28 11.31 19.66
N VAL A 105 -14.46 11.91 19.78
CA VAL A 105 -15.41 12.10 18.66
C VAL A 105 -14.79 12.92 17.54
N VAL A 106 -14.15 14.06 17.86
CA VAL A 106 -13.49 14.90 16.86
C VAL A 106 -12.36 14.15 16.14
N ALA A 107 -11.53 13.41 16.88
CA ALA A 107 -10.46 12.60 16.29
C ALA A 107 -11.02 11.52 15.35
N LYS A 108 -12.10 10.83 15.76
CA LYS A 108 -12.76 9.79 14.96
C LYS A 108 -13.40 10.34 13.69
N ILE A 109 -14.10 11.47 13.77
CA ILE A 109 -14.64 12.17 12.60
C ILE A 109 -13.50 12.49 11.62
N LYS A 110 -12.38 13.04 12.10
CA LYS A 110 -11.22 13.34 11.26
C LYS A 110 -10.65 12.08 10.59
N ILE A 111 -10.61 10.95 11.29
CA ILE A 111 -10.16 9.67 10.72
C ILE A 111 -11.13 9.18 9.64
N ILE A 112 -12.44 9.24 9.88
CA ILE A 112 -13.45 8.81 8.90
C ILE A 112 -13.45 9.74 7.69
N GLU A 113 -13.42 11.06 7.90
CA GLU A 113 -13.39 12.05 6.84
C GLU A 113 -12.07 12.03 6.06
N SER A 114 -10.92 11.75 6.69
CA SER A 114 -9.66 11.56 5.95
C SER A 114 -9.64 10.27 5.15
N LYS A 115 -10.26 9.19 5.66
CA LYS A 115 -10.49 7.96 4.88
C LYS A 115 -11.48 8.19 3.74
N ALA A 116 -12.55 8.95 3.96
CA ALA A 116 -13.53 9.30 2.95
C ALA A 116 -12.97 10.30 1.92
N ALA A 117 -12.13 11.25 2.32
CA ALA A 117 -11.41 12.14 1.41
C ALA A 117 -10.34 11.41 0.60
N ALA A 118 -9.72 10.37 1.17
CA ALA A 118 -8.88 9.44 0.44
C ALA A 118 -9.68 8.49 -0.47
N ALA A 119 -10.98 8.31 -0.22
CA ALA A 119 -11.89 7.45 -0.98
C ALA A 119 -12.82 8.20 -1.95
N SER A 120 -12.96 9.53 -1.85
CA SER A 120 -13.82 10.32 -2.73
C SER A 120 -13.14 10.56 -4.09
N PRO A 121 -13.83 10.30 -5.21
CA PRO A 121 -13.26 10.38 -6.54
C PRO A 121 -13.12 11.83 -6.97
N GLY A 122 -11.93 12.39 -6.76
CA GLY A 122 -11.52 13.61 -7.47
C GLY A 122 -11.42 13.31 -8.97
N ARG A 123 -12.29 13.96 -9.77
CA ARG A 123 -12.19 14.27 -11.21
C ARG A 123 -11.58 13.15 -12.08
N ALA A 124 -12.45 12.47 -12.84
CA ALA A 124 -12.17 11.36 -13.75
C ALA A 124 -10.74 11.37 -14.34
N SER A 125 -9.87 10.56 -13.73
CA SER A 125 -8.45 10.40 -14.06
C SER A 125 -8.21 9.01 -14.61
N GLY A 126 -8.77 8.69 -15.77
CA GLY A 126 -8.61 7.38 -16.41
C GLY A 126 -9.06 6.18 -15.55
N PRO A 127 -8.91 4.94 -16.03
CA PRO A 127 -9.11 3.77 -15.20
C PRO A 127 -8.02 3.73 -14.13
N GLY A 128 -8.38 4.05 -12.88
CA GLY A 128 -7.49 3.97 -11.74
C GLY A 128 -6.95 2.55 -11.54
N VAL A 129 -5.66 2.43 -11.21
CA VAL A 129 -5.06 1.13 -10.89
C VAL A 129 -5.65 0.64 -9.56
N SER A 130 -6.24 -0.55 -9.56
CA SER A 130 -6.83 -1.13 -8.36
C SER A 130 -5.75 -1.37 -7.29
N ASP A 131 -6.02 -0.93 -6.05
CA ASP A 131 -5.12 -1.06 -4.91
C ASP A 131 -4.70 -2.51 -4.63
N LYS A 132 -5.51 -3.51 -5.01
CA LYS A 132 -5.17 -4.93 -4.88
C LYS A 132 -3.96 -5.37 -5.72
N TYR A 133 -3.57 -4.57 -6.71
CA TYR A 133 -2.43 -4.79 -7.58
C TYR A 133 -1.17 -4.05 -7.15
N LEU A 134 -1.27 -3.25 -6.10
CA LEU A 134 -0.21 -2.38 -5.62
C LEU A 134 0.33 -2.87 -4.27
N LEU A 135 1.54 -2.43 -3.94
CA LEU A 135 2.16 -2.69 -2.65
C LEU A 135 1.31 -2.14 -1.49
N SER A 136 1.31 -2.89 -0.39
CA SER A 136 0.78 -2.43 0.88
C SER A 136 1.63 -1.30 1.46
N HIS A 137 1.08 -0.51 2.39
CA HIS A 137 1.86 0.53 3.06
C HIS A 137 3.03 -0.08 3.87
N ARG A 138 2.78 -1.22 4.53
CA ARG A 138 3.81 -2.00 5.23
C ARG A 138 4.99 -2.33 4.33
N ASP A 139 4.70 -2.90 3.16
CA ASP A 139 5.71 -3.30 2.18
C ASP A 139 6.53 -2.09 1.71
N ILE A 140 5.90 -0.92 1.53
CA ILE A 140 6.60 0.32 1.18
C ILE A 140 7.57 0.75 2.30
N LEU A 141 7.13 0.75 3.55
CA LEU A 141 8.00 1.08 4.69
C LEU A 141 9.18 0.10 4.80
N TRP A 142 8.93 -1.17 4.52
CA TRP A 142 9.97 -2.20 4.51
C TRP A 142 10.99 -1.99 3.39
N ILE A 143 10.54 -1.72 2.17
CA ILE A 143 11.43 -1.42 1.04
C ILE A 143 12.31 -0.21 1.35
N ARG A 144 11.73 0.83 1.98
CA ARG A 144 12.51 1.99 2.40
C ARG A 144 13.62 1.60 3.37
N LEU A 145 13.34 0.74 4.34
CA LEU A 145 14.31 0.25 5.31
C LEU A 145 15.41 -0.56 4.63
N MET A 146 15.04 -1.47 3.74
CA MET A 146 16.00 -2.36 3.04
C MET A 146 16.91 -1.62 2.05
N GLU A 147 16.45 -0.50 1.48
CA GLU A 147 17.25 0.34 0.57
C GLU A 147 17.86 1.57 1.26
N TYR A 148 17.69 1.69 2.58
CA TYR A 148 18.18 2.84 3.33
C TYR A 148 19.70 2.83 3.45
N LYS A 149 20.34 3.96 3.14
CA LYS A 149 21.78 4.14 3.33
C LYS A 149 22.05 5.19 4.39
N PRO A 150 22.36 4.82 5.65
CA PRO A 150 22.50 5.77 6.76
C PRO A 150 23.44 6.94 6.46
N GLU A 151 24.56 6.69 5.77
CA GLU A 151 25.54 7.72 5.45
C GLU A 151 25.05 8.73 4.38
N ARG A 152 24.12 8.33 3.51
CA ARG A 152 23.57 9.17 2.44
C ARG A 152 22.24 9.81 2.81
N ASP A 153 21.52 9.21 3.76
CA ASP A 153 20.14 9.53 4.12
C ASP A 153 20.00 10.02 5.57
N LYS A 154 21.02 10.73 6.08
CA LYS A 154 21.09 11.27 7.47
C LYS A 154 19.90 12.15 7.89
N ARG A 155 19.20 12.74 6.91
CA ARG A 155 18.07 13.67 7.12
C ARG A 155 16.69 13.02 6.97
N VAL A 156 16.64 11.73 6.63
CA VAL A 156 15.37 11.01 6.48
C VAL A 156 14.75 10.77 7.86
N SER A 157 13.44 10.92 7.96
CA SER A 157 12.71 10.76 9.22
C SER A 157 12.49 9.29 9.56
N ILE A 158 12.98 8.88 10.72
CA ILE A 158 12.91 7.50 11.24
C ILE A 158 12.03 7.49 12.48
N LYS A 159 11.06 6.57 12.54
CA LYS A 159 10.19 6.34 13.69
C LYS A 159 10.43 4.93 14.22
N PHE A 160 10.73 4.82 15.50
CA PHE A 160 10.82 3.55 16.21
C PHE A 160 9.49 3.31 16.95
N THR A 161 8.79 2.23 16.65
CA THR A 161 7.52 1.84 17.27
C THR A 161 7.71 0.66 18.22
N ASN A 162 6.67 0.29 18.98
CA ASN A 162 6.63 -0.94 19.80
C ASN A 162 7.87 -1.17 20.68
N ARG A 163 8.42 -0.07 21.22
CA ARG A 163 9.63 -0.05 22.05
C ARG A 163 10.85 -0.71 21.36
N ALA A 164 10.95 -0.65 20.03
CA ALA A 164 12.04 -1.24 19.24
C ALA A 164 13.43 -0.87 19.78
N LEU A 165 13.66 0.41 20.13
CA LEU A 165 14.94 0.82 20.72
C LEU A 165 15.24 0.09 22.04
N LYS A 166 14.23 -0.09 22.90
CA LYS A 166 14.39 -0.80 24.17
C LYS A 166 14.65 -2.29 23.91
N ARG A 167 13.86 -2.93 23.05
CA ARG A 167 14.04 -4.33 22.65
C ARG A 167 15.45 -4.58 22.11
N TYR A 168 15.95 -3.67 21.28
CA TYR A 168 17.32 -3.70 20.81
C TYR A 168 18.35 -3.55 21.95
N CYS A 169 18.20 -2.55 22.83
CA CYS A 169 19.12 -2.37 23.95
C CYS A 169 19.14 -3.60 24.88
N ASP A 170 17.98 -4.18 25.15
CA ASP A 170 17.87 -5.39 25.95
C ASP A 170 18.53 -6.60 25.26
N SER A 171 18.39 -6.73 23.93
CA SER A 171 19.03 -7.83 23.17
C SER A 171 20.53 -7.67 22.96
N MET A 172 21.06 -6.46 23.15
CA MET A 172 22.50 -6.19 23.09
C MET A 172 23.17 -6.20 24.48
N ARG A 173 22.43 -6.02 25.57
CA ARG A 173 22.99 -5.83 26.92
C ARG A 173 23.97 -6.95 27.29
N GLY A 174 25.20 -6.58 27.62
CA GLY A 174 26.25 -7.53 27.99
C GLY A 174 26.99 -8.16 26.80
N SER A 175 26.58 -7.87 25.57
CA SER A 175 27.28 -8.33 24.36
C SER A 175 28.61 -7.58 24.20
N VAL A 176 29.67 -8.29 23.85
CA VAL A 176 30.97 -7.69 23.48
C VAL A 176 30.91 -6.94 22.14
N GLU A 177 29.90 -7.24 21.31
CA GLU A 177 29.65 -6.53 20.06
C GLU A 177 29.46 -5.04 20.35
N ASP A 178 30.16 -4.18 19.61
CA ASP A 178 30.01 -2.71 19.72
C ASP A 178 30.19 -2.12 21.13
N ASN A 179 30.89 -2.85 22.02
CA ASN A 179 31.13 -2.49 23.42
C ASN A 179 29.84 -2.42 24.28
N TRP A 180 28.85 -3.26 23.99
CA TRP A 180 27.62 -3.36 24.81
C TRP A 180 27.81 -4.05 26.17
N ASP A 181 29.01 -4.55 26.45
CA ASP A 181 29.52 -4.99 27.75
C ASP A 181 29.95 -3.81 28.64
N LYS A 182 30.26 -2.66 28.04
CA LYS A 182 30.75 -1.48 28.75
C LYS A 182 29.63 -0.70 29.42
N ILE A 183 29.89 -0.29 30.66
CA ILE A 183 29.00 0.58 31.44
C ILE A 183 28.73 1.86 30.66
N GLY A 184 27.44 2.22 30.52
CA GLY A 184 27.01 3.46 29.89
C GLY A 184 26.85 3.41 28.37
N LYS A 185 27.18 2.30 27.68
CA LYS A 185 26.94 2.15 26.23
C LYS A 185 25.48 2.37 25.85
N GLU A 186 24.52 1.83 26.61
CA GLU A 186 23.08 2.05 26.37
C GLU A 186 22.73 3.55 26.38
N LYS A 187 23.26 4.31 27.35
CA LYS A 187 23.08 5.76 27.45
C LYS A 187 23.73 6.49 26.25
N GLN A 188 24.89 6.04 25.78
CA GLN A 188 25.53 6.58 24.58
C GLN A 188 24.67 6.34 23.34
N PHE A 189 24.13 5.13 23.18
CA PHE A 189 23.24 4.77 22.06
C PHE A 189 22.01 5.68 21.99
N TYR A 190 21.33 5.92 23.11
CA TYR A 190 20.16 6.82 23.12
C TYR A 190 20.49 8.27 22.76
N LYS A 191 21.71 8.73 23.02
CA LYS A 191 22.18 10.08 22.65
C LYS A 191 22.51 10.21 21.16
N MET A 192 22.68 9.11 20.45
CA MET A 192 22.97 9.17 19.01
C MET A 192 21.79 9.76 18.22
N PRO A 193 22.05 10.42 17.07
CA PRO A 193 20.97 10.78 16.16
C PRO A 193 20.26 9.52 15.62
N PRO A 194 18.97 9.61 15.26
CA PRO A 194 18.18 8.46 14.82
C PRO A 194 18.81 7.60 13.71
N TRP A 195 19.46 8.23 12.73
CA TRP A 195 20.13 7.52 11.64
C TRP A 195 21.33 6.69 12.10
N LYS A 196 22.08 7.15 13.11
CA LYS A 196 23.19 6.39 13.71
C LYS A 196 22.66 5.21 14.52
N ARG A 197 21.57 5.41 15.27
CA ARG A 197 20.89 4.30 15.97
C ARG A 197 20.44 3.23 15.00
N LEU A 198 19.79 3.62 13.91
CA LEU A 198 19.37 2.69 12.87
C LEU A 198 20.57 1.99 12.21
N ALA A 199 21.65 2.72 11.90
CA ALA A 199 22.86 2.12 11.34
C ALA A 199 23.46 1.05 12.26
N GLU A 200 23.49 1.30 13.57
CA GLU A 200 23.96 0.33 14.57
C GLU A 200 23.02 -0.88 14.69
N ILE A 201 21.70 -0.66 14.67
CA ILE A 201 20.71 -1.75 14.66
C ILE A 201 20.89 -2.63 13.41
N LEU A 202 20.93 -2.04 12.21
CA LEU A 202 21.05 -2.80 10.96
C LEU A 202 22.35 -3.61 10.88
N ARG A 203 23.42 -3.11 11.50
CA ARG A 203 24.72 -3.78 11.51
C ARG A 203 24.79 -4.93 12.52
N ASN A 204 24.19 -4.76 13.70
CA ASN A 204 24.28 -5.77 14.78
C ASN A 204 23.12 -6.78 14.75
N ARG A 205 21.98 -6.41 14.16
CA ARG A 205 20.77 -7.23 14.07
C ARG A 205 20.15 -7.18 12.65
N PRO A 206 20.93 -7.47 11.58
CA PRO A 206 20.42 -7.44 10.20
C PRO A 206 19.27 -8.43 9.95
N ASP A 207 19.22 -9.53 10.71
CA ASP A 207 18.26 -10.61 10.53
C ASP A 207 17.10 -10.61 11.54
N ASP A 208 17.05 -9.65 12.48
CA ASP A 208 15.98 -9.53 13.48
C ASP A 208 14.75 -8.85 12.87
N ILE A 209 14.01 -9.61 12.06
CA ILE A 209 12.84 -9.11 11.31
C ILE A 209 11.77 -8.55 12.26
N GLU A 210 11.58 -9.18 13.42
CA GLU A 210 10.59 -8.73 14.39
C GLU A 210 10.94 -7.38 15.01
N LEU A 211 12.23 -7.08 15.17
CA LEU A 211 12.71 -5.76 15.58
C LEU A 211 12.61 -4.77 14.43
N LEU A 212 13.09 -5.16 13.25
CA LEU A 212 13.21 -4.27 12.09
C LEU A 212 11.84 -3.81 11.58
N GLN A 213 10.79 -4.65 11.67
CA GLN A 213 9.44 -4.28 11.23
C GLN A 213 8.86 -3.12 12.04
N ASP A 214 9.38 -2.89 13.25
CA ASP A 214 8.99 -1.78 14.12
C ASP A 214 9.84 -0.52 13.88
N ILE A 215 10.65 -0.49 12.82
CA ILE A 215 11.44 0.67 12.43
C ILE A 215 10.95 1.22 11.10
N HIS A 216 10.26 2.35 11.17
CA HIS A 216 9.62 2.95 10.00
C HIS A 216 10.41 4.14 9.48
N ILE A 217 10.81 4.04 8.22
CA ILE A 217 11.33 5.17 7.46
C ILE A 217 10.15 5.90 6.82
N THR A 218 9.76 7.02 7.42
CA THR A 218 8.49 7.69 7.12
C THR A 218 8.54 8.65 5.93
N ARG A 219 9.75 9.05 5.51
CA ARG A 219 9.99 9.84 4.29
C ARG A 219 10.81 9.03 3.31
N ASP A 220 10.69 9.33 2.02
CA ASP A 220 11.44 8.63 0.99
C ASP A 220 12.96 8.82 1.14
N PRO A 221 13.74 7.72 1.19
CA PRO A 221 15.18 7.80 1.04
C PRO A 221 15.59 8.24 -0.36
N ARG A 222 16.86 8.61 -0.51
CA ARG A 222 17.39 9.18 -1.75
C ARG A 222 17.18 8.28 -2.97
N PHE A 223 17.29 6.96 -2.84
CA PHE A 223 17.11 6.05 -3.99
C PHE A 223 15.73 6.23 -4.64
N MET A 224 14.68 6.44 -3.83
CA MET A 224 13.32 6.59 -4.35
C MET A 224 13.06 8.00 -4.85
N VAL A 225 13.64 9.02 -4.22
CA VAL A 225 13.63 10.40 -4.74
C VAL A 225 14.28 10.45 -6.13
N GLU A 226 15.42 9.79 -6.30
CA GLU A 226 16.12 9.69 -7.58
C GLU A 226 15.34 8.84 -8.60
N PHE A 227 14.74 7.72 -8.17
CA PHE A 227 13.88 6.92 -9.03
C PHE A 227 12.76 7.78 -9.63
N ARG A 228 11.98 8.49 -8.79
CA ARG A 228 10.85 9.30 -9.27
C ARG A 228 11.25 10.49 -10.13
N SER A 229 12.39 11.10 -9.85
CA SER A 229 12.81 12.33 -10.55
C SER A 229 13.64 12.06 -11.81
N LYS A 230 14.36 10.95 -11.88
CA LYS A 230 15.35 10.69 -12.95
C LYS A 230 15.07 9.42 -13.76
N VAL A 231 14.50 8.39 -13.14
CA VAL A 231 14.32 7.07 -13.76
C VAL A 231 12.91 6.91 -14.29
N TRP A 232 11.93 7.03 -13.40
CA TRP A 232 10.52 6.80 -13.70
C TRP A 232 9.97 7.66 -14.83
N PRO A 233 10.31 8.96 -14.98
CA PRO A 233 9.82 9.75 -16.11
C PRO A 233 10.23 9.15 -17.47
N VAL A 234 11.46 8.64 -17.56
CA VAL A 234 11.97 7.97 -18.78
C VAL A 234 11.24 6.66 -19.00
N VAL A 235 11.14 5.82 -17.97
CA VAL A 235 10.49 4.50 -18.05
C VAL A 235 9.01 4.63 -18.38
N LYS A 236 8.29 5.52 -17.69
CA LYS A 236 6.87 5.78 -17.91
C LYS A 236 6.60 6.20 -19.36
N LEU A 237 7.41 7.11 -19.90
CA LEU A 237 7.21 7.64 -21.24
C LEU A 237 7.57 6.62 -22.32
N GLN A 238 8.70 5.94 -22.19
CA GLN A 238 9.25 5.10 -23.25
C GLN A 238 8.77 3.65 -23.20
N CYS A 239 8.54 3.10 -22.01
CA CYS A 239 8.22 1.69 -21.80
C CYS A 239 6.82 1.49 -21.22
N GLY A 240 6.38 2.39 -20.34
CA GLY A 240 5.12 2.33 -19.62
C GLY A 240 3.90 2.80 -20.41
N ASN A 241 4.02 3.07 -21.71
CA ASN A 241 2.88 3.44 -22.54
C ASN A 241 1.88 2.27 -22.69
N ALA A 242 0.63 2.59 -23.02
CA ALA A 242 -0.46 1.61 -23.11
C ALA A 242 -0.24 0.54 -24.21
N ASN A 243 0.57 0.83 -25.23
CA ASN A 243 0.84 -0.11 -26.32
C ASN A 243 1.97 -1.09 -26.00
N CYS A 244 2.72 -0.84 -24.92
CA CYS A 244 3.86 -1.66 -24.49
C CYS A 244 3.56 -2.32 -23.14
N HIS A 245 4.10 -1.78 -22.05
CA HIS A 245 3.99 -2.39 -20.71
C HIS A 245 2.91 -1.75 -19.84
N GLY A 246 2.34 -0.61 -20.23
CA GLY A 246 1.32 0.11 -19.45
C GLY A 246 -0.12 -0.36 -19.69
N GLY A 247 -0.39 -1.05 -20.82
CA GLY A 247 -1.75 -1.39 -21.26
C GLY A 247 -2.36 -2.62 -20.58
N PRO A 248 -3.65 -2.88 -20.79
CA PRO A 248 -4.34 -4.04 -20.22
C PRO A 248 -3.76 -5.38 -20.69
N LYS A 249 -3.15 -5.41 -21.88
CA LYS A 249 -2.44 -6.57 -22.45
C LYS A 249 -0.94 -6.26 -22.54
N PRO A 250 -0.18 -6.37 -21.44
CA PRO A 250 1.24 -6.00 -21.42
C PRO A 250 2.08 -6.91 -22.32
N ALA A 251 2.93 -6.30 -23.15
CA ALA A 251 3.87 -7.03 -23.98
C ALA A 251 4.95 -7.76 -23.15
N GLY A 252 5.37 -8.94 -23.61
CA GLY A 252 6.54 -9.65 -23.07
C GLY A 252 6.41 -10.19 -21.64
N GLY A 253 5.22 -10.09 -21.03
CA GLY A 253 4.93 -10.54 -19.67
C GLY A 253 5.28 -9.52 -18.57
N LEU A 254 5.71 -8.31 -18.92
CA LEU A 254 6.02 -7.23 -17.97
C LEU A 254 4.90 -6.19 -17.97
N LYS A 255 4.27 -5.98 -16.80
CA LYS A 255 3.25 -4.95 -16.59
C LYS A 255 3.80 -3.81 -15.74
N LEU A 256 3.66 -2.58 -16.23
CA LEU A 256 3.91 -1.36 -15.48
C LEU A 256 2.59 -0.65 -15.21
N PHE A 257 2.53 0.03 -14.06
CA PHE A 257 1.37 0.81 -13.64
C PHE A 257 1.62 2.28 -13.87
N THR A 258 0.74 2.95 -14.61
CA THR A 258 0.86 4.38 -14.87
C THR A 258 -0.39 5.10 -14.39
N THR A 259 -0.20 6.18 -13.65
CA THR A 259 -1.28 7.09 -13.21
C THR A 259 -1.05 8.50 -13.73
N ALA A 260 -2.13 9.28 -13.84
CA ALA A 260 -2.06 10.69 -14.25
C ALA A 260 -1.35 11.54 -13.18
N SER A 261 -1.68 11.32 -11.91
CA SER A 261 -1.07 11.99 -10.76
C SER A 261 0.04 11.14 -10.11
N LYS A 262 0.87 11.79 -9.29
CA LYS A 262 1.87 11.13 -8.45
C LYS A 262 1.16 10.20 -7.47
N ASN A 263 1.60 8.94 -7.40
CA ASN A 263 1.06 7.96 -6.48
C ASN A 263 2.21 7.11 -5.93
N GLU A 264 2.46 7.25 -4.63
CA GLU A 264 3.54 6.55 -3.93
C GLU A 264 3.45 5.03 -4.09
N LYS A 265 2.26 4.45 -3.93
CA LYS A 265 2.08 3.00 -4.08
C LYS A 265 2.45 2.54 -5.48
N VAL A 266 2.04 3.28 -6.50
CA VAL A 266 2.37 2.98 -7.89
C VAL A 266 3.87 3.07 -8.13
N ASP A 267 4.52 4.13 -7.64
CA ASP A 267 5.96 4.33 -7.84
C ASP A 267 6.78 3.20 -7.19
N TYR A 268 6.49 2.83 -5.94
CA TYR A 268 7.16 1.72 -5.27
C TYR A 268 6.84 0.37 -5.91
N THR A 269 5.59 0.17 -6.36
CA THR A 269 5.19 -1.07 -7.04
C THR A 269 5.98 -1.24 -8.33
N ASN A 270 6.10 -0.18 -9.13
CA ASN A 270 6.92 -0.20 -10.34
C ASN A 270 8.40 -0.39 -10.04
N PHE A 271 8.94 0.22 -8.98
CA PHE A 271 10.31 -0.02 -8.55
C PHE A 271 10.55 -1.51 -8.25
N ILE A 272 9.66 -2.17 -7.51
CA ILE A 272 9.77 -3.60 -7.19
C ILE A 272 9.60 -4.49 -8.43
N ILE A 273 8.66 -4.16 -9.31
CA ILE A 273 8.50 -4.88 -10.58
C ILE A 273 9.79 -4.79 -11.39
N LEU A 274 10.37 -3.60 -11.57
CA LEU A 274 11.62 -3.42 -12.32
C LEU A 274 12.82 -4.09 -11.62
N SER A 275 12.83 -4.14 -10.29
CA SER A 275 13.92 -4.77 -9.53
C SER A 275 13.84 -6.30 -9.57
N GLY A 276 12.64 -6.87 -9.54
CA GLY A 276 12.44 -8.32 -9.45
C GLY A 276 12.17 -9.01 -10.79
N PHE A 277 11.67 -8.31 -11.80
CA PHE A 277 11.29 -8.95 -13.06
C PHE A 277 12.52 -9.40 -13.84
N ARG A 278 12.44 -10.60 -14.42
CA ARG A 278 13.47 -11.16 -15.28
C ARG A 278 12.87 -11.64 -16.60
N LYS A 279 13.62 -11.49 -17.68
CA LYS A 279 13.29 -12.03 -19.00
C LYS A 279 14.43 -12.90 -19.50
N GLY A 280 14.14 -14.17 -19.80
CA GLY A 280 15.16 -15.14 -20.22
C GLY A 280 16.31 -15.25 -19.21
N GLY A 281 16.00 -15.25 -17.91
CA GLY A 281 16.98 -15.29 -16.82
C GLY A 281 17.67 -13.96 -16.48
N ARG A 282 17.55 -12.93 -17.35
CA ARG A 282 18.23 -11.63 -17.17
C ARG A 282 17.35 -10.63 -16.44
N ALA A 283 17.94 -9.86 -15.53
CA ALA A 283 17.23 -8.86 -14.73
C ALA A 283 16.96 -7.58 -15.52
N ILE A 284 15.81 -6.96 -15.26
CA ILE A 284 15.53 -5.60 -15.75
C ILE A 284 16.50 -4.61 -15.09
N ILE A 285 16.68 -4.71 -13.78
CA ILE A 285 17.72 -4.02 -13.02
C ILE A 285 18.73 -5.06 -12.53
N ASP A 286 19.92 -5.06 -13.12
CA ASP A 286 21.04 -5.89 -12.70
C ASP A 286 22.04 -5.01 -11.92
N ARG A 287 22.14 -5.23 -10.61
CA ARG A 287 23.04 -4.45 -9.73
C ARG A 287 24.49 -4.94 -9.79
N GLN A 288 24.73 -6.18 -10.22
CA GLN A 288 26.07 -6.76 -10.33
C GLN A 288 26.75 -6.35 -11.64
N LYS A 289 25.97 -6.34 -12.72
CA LYS A 289 26.42 -5.93 -14.05
C LYS A 289 25.50 -4.82 -14.54
N VAL A 290 25.72 -3.62 -13.99
CA VAL A 290 24.84 -2.45 -14.20
C VAL A 290 24.56 -2.21 -15.67
N GLU A 291 25.60 -2.19 -16.51
CA GLU A 291 25.49 -1.97 -17.95
C GLU A 291 24.71 -3.08 -18.66
N ASP A 292 24.66 -4.29 -18.12
CA ASP A 292 23.93 -5.43 -18.66
C ASP A 292 22.44 -5.46 -18.28
N SER A 293 22.00 -4.56 -17.37
CA SER A 293 20.59 -4.35 -17.03
C SER A 293 19.75 -4.21 -18.30
N LEU A 294 18.68 -5.02 -18.43
CA LEU A 294 17.80 -4.91 -19.60
C LEU A 294 17.15 -3.52 -19.69
N LEU A 295 16.93 -2.83 -18.56
CA LEU A 295 16.45 -1.44 -18.56
C LEU A 295 17.36 -0.51 -19.37
N LEU A 296 18.68 -0.70 -19.29
CA LEU A 296 19.66 0.07 -20.05
C LEU A 296 19.81 -0.44 -21.48
N GLN A 297 19.91 -1.76 -21.66
CA GLN A 297 20.13 -2.38 -22.97
C GLN A 297 18.93 -2.22 -23.91
N TYR A 298 17.72 -2.42 -23.41
CA TYR A 298 16.50 -2.26 -24.20
C TYR A 298 16.15 -0.79 -24.47
N GLY A 299 16.67 0.14 -23.65
CA GLY A 299 16.52 1.56 -23.90
C GLY A 299 17.47 2.09 -24.98
N LEU A 300 18.55 1.37 -25.32
CA LEU A 300 19.51 1.78 -26.34
C LEU A 300 18.99 1.49 -27.76
N ASN A 301 19.55 2.22 -28.74
CA ASN A 301 19.36 1.89 -30.15
C ASN A 301 19.84 0.45 -30.44
N ALA A 302 19.07 -0.30 -31.24
CA ALA A 302 19.35 -1.69 -31.56
C ALA A 302 20.76 -1.92 -32.16
N LYS A 303 21.30 -0.95 -32.91
CA LYS A 303 22.65 -1.02 -33.49
C LYS A 303 23.79 -0.91 -32.47
N VAL A 304 23.51 -0.34 -31.29
CA VAL A 304 24.51 -0.09 -30.23
C VAL A 304 24.29 -1.01 -29.04
N SER A 305 23.07 -1.48 -28.85
CA SER A 305 22.72 -2.38 -27.76
C SER A 305 23.35 -3.76 -27.96
N LYS A 306 23.92 -4.34 -26.89
CA LYS A 306 24.33 -5.74 -26.90
C LYS A 306 23.10 -6.67 -26.91
N ARG A 307 21.95 -6.15 -26.47
CA ARG A 307 20.70 -6.89 -26.30
C ARG A 307 19.56 -5.95 -26.70
N PRO A 308 19.24 -5.84 -27.99
CA PRO A 308 18.18 -4.96 -28.46
C PRO A 308 16.82 -5.34 -27.85
N HIS A 309 15.95 -4.36 -27.68
CA HIS A 309 14.58 -4.62 -27.25
C HIS A 309 13.88 -5.51 -28.30
N PRO A 310 13.13 -6.56 -27.91
CA PRO A 310 12.33 -7.35 -28.84
C PRO A 310 11.33 -6.49 -29.62
N GLN A 311 11.06 -6.82 -30.88
CA GLN A 311 10.06 -6.10 -31.66
C GLN A 311 8.66 -6.23 -31.03
N VAL A 312 7.88 -5.16 -31.10
CA VAL A 312 6.47 -5.16 -30.68
C VAL A 312 5.62 -4.88 -31.90
N GLY A 313 4.74 -5.82 -32.27
CA GLY A 313 3.97 -5.74 -33.50
C GLY A 313 4.82 -5.79 -34.78
N GLY A 314 5.98 -6.44 -34.73
CA GLY A 314 6.91 -6.55 -35.87
C GLY A 314 7.76 -5.31 -36.15
N ALA A 315 7.68 -4.27 -35.30
CA ALA A 315 8.46 -3.05 -35.44
C ALA A 315 9.50 -2.89 -34.34
N ASP A 316 10.61 -2.25 -34.69
CA ASP A 316 11.63 -1.83 -33.73
C ASP A 316 11.10 -0.71 -32.83
N ILE A 317 11.50 -0.75 -31.57
CA ILE A 317 11.10 0.25 -30.58
C ILE A 317 11.99 1.47 -30.68
N ARG A 318 11.38 2.66 -30.62
CA ARG A 318 12.10 3.91 -30.53
C ARG A 318 13.03 3.89 -29.30
N PRO A 319 14.33 4.15 -29.46
CA PRO A 319 15.25 4.09 -28.34
C PRO A 319 15.00 5.22 -27.34
N ALA A 320 15.02 4.87 -26.05
CA ALA A 320 15.02 5.82 -24.93
C ALA A 320 16.35 6.57 -24.81
N PHE A 321 17.44 5.97 -25.29
CA PHE A 321 18.81 6.49 -25.24
C PHE A 321 19.45 6.38 -26.62
N MET A 322 19.98 7.48 -27.12
CA MET A 322 20.72 7.47 -28.39
C MET A 322 22.07 6.75 -28.25
N SER A 323 22.71 6.84 -27.09
CA SER A 323 23.96 6.15 -26.78
C SER A 323 24.17 6.01 -25.27
N THR A 324 25.23 5.30 -24.89
CA THR A 324 25.70 5.21 -23.50
C THR A 324 26.19 6.55 -22.93
N LYS A 325 26.42 7.55 -23.80
CA LYS A 325 26.79 8.92 -23.42
C LYS A 325 25.57 9.83 -23.22
N SER A 326 24.34 9.37 -23.47
CA SER A 326 23.14 10.19 -23.24
C SER A 326 22.95 10.46 -21.74
N ALA A 327 22.53 11.67 -21.37
CA ALA A 327 22.32 12.05 -19.97
C ALA A 327 21.31 11.14 -19.23
N PRO A 328 20.15 10.75 -19.83
CA PRO A 328 19.22 9.80 -19.21
C PRO A 328 19.85 8.43 -18.93
N TYR A 329 20.65 7.89 -19.87
CA TYR A 329 21.36 6.63 -19.69
C TYR A 329 22.30 6.70 -18.48
N ARG A 330 23.17 7.73 -18.43
CA ARG A 330 24.11 7.90 -17.31
C ARG A 330 23.41 8.10 -15.97
N ASN A 331 22.27 8.79 -15.96
CA ASN A 331 21.50 9.01 -14.74
C ASN A 331 20.89 7.71 -14.21
N ILE A 332 20.29 6.89 -15.08
CA ILE A 332 19.73 5.60 -14.69
C ILE A 332 20.83 4.63 -14.28
N ARG A 333 21.93 4.56 -15.04
CA ARG A 333 23.12 3.75 -14.68
C ARG A 333 23.65 4.10 -13.29
N ARG A 334 23.85 5.40 -13.02
CA ARG A 334 24.32 5.89 -11.72
C ARG A 334 23.34 5.59 -10.59
N TRP A 335 22.05 5.67 -10.87
CA TRP A 335 21.02 5.29 -9.91
C TRP A 335 21.04 3.79 -9.61
N ILE A 336 21.13 2.90 -10.61
CA ILE A 336 21.24 1.45 -10.39
C ILE A 336 22.49 1.15 -9.53
N THR A 337 23.61 1.81 -9.83
CA THR A 337 24.86 1.69 -9.05
C THR A 337 24.69 2.19 -7.60
N SER A 338 23.74 3.09 -7.35
CA SER A 338 23.54 3.68 -6.02
C SER A 338 22.62 2.85 -5.11
N LEU A 339 21.95 1.83 -5.64
CA LEU A 339 21.08 0.92 -4.88
C LEU A 339 21.86 0.06 -3.87
N GLU A 340 21.15 -0.51 -2.89
CA GLU A 340 21.77 -1.33 -1.85
C GLU A 340 22.32 -2.65 -2.40
N GLY A 341 23.56 -2.99 -2.01
CA GLY A 341 24.25 -4.22 -2.38
C GLY A 341 24.48 -4.50 -3.89
N PRO A 342 25.39 -5.42 -4.21
CA PRO A 342 25.48 -6.00 -5.55
C PRO A 342 24.29 -6.93 -5.85
N MET A 343 23.65 -7.48 -4.81
CA MET A 343 22.39 -8.23 -4.91
C MET A 343 21.28 -7.37 -4.34
N ALA A 344 20.09 -7.41 -4.96
CA ALA A 344 18.93 -6.75 -4.38
C ALA A 344 18.64 -7.34 -3.00
N PRO A 345 18.31 -6.52 -1.99
CA PRO A 345 17.87 -7.03 -0.69
C PRO A 345 16.72 -8.01 -0.86
N ASN A 346 16.66 -9.04 0.00
CA ASN A 346 15.42 -9.78 0.11
C ASN A 346 14.37 -8.90 0.80
N TYR A 347 13.44 -8.41 0.00
CA TYR A 347 12.38 -7.56 0.51
C TYR A 347 11.30 -8.33 1.29
N ARG A 348 11.23 -9.67 1.24
CA ARG A 348 10.26 -10.48 2.02
C ARG A 348 8.82 -9.98 1.92
N LEU A 349 8.43 -9.46 0.76
CA LEU A 349 7.16 -8.78 0.55
C LEU A 349 6.02 -9.79 0.50
N THR A 350 4.85 -9.40 1.03
CA THR A 350 3.60 -10.14 0.80
C THR A 350 2.98 -9.85 -0.56
N TYR A 351 3.63 -9.00 -1.36
CA TYR A 351 3.16 -8.55 -2.64
C TYR A 351 3.06 -9.68 -3.66
N LYS A 352 1.86 -9.89 -4.18
CA LYS A 352 1.62 -10.83 -5.27
C LYS A 352 1.47 -10.04 -6.58
N PRO A 353 2.46 -10.08 -7.48
CA PRO A 353 2.38 -9.37 -8.73
C PRO A 353 1.22 -9.93 -9.57
N PRO A 354 0.39 -9.06 -10.19
CA PRO A 354 -0.76 -9.53 -10.96
C PRO A 354 -0.35 -10.04 -12.35
N PHE A 355 -1.33 -10.55 -13.09
CA PHE A 355 -1.18 -10.96 -14.49
C PHE A 355 -0.14 -12.08 -14.72
N GLY A 356 0.08 -12.93 -13.71
CA GLY A 356 1.02 -14.06 -13.80
C GLY A 356 2.49 -13.65 -13.87
N MET A 357 2.81 -12.38 -13.59
CA MET A 357 4.19 -11.93 -13.48
C MET A 357 4.93 -12.71 -12.40
N LYS A 358 6.17 -13.11 -12.68
CA LYS A 358 7.06 -13.71 -11.69
C LYS A 358 8.16 -12.71 -11.36
N LEU A 359 8.23 -12.33 -10.09
CA LEU A 359 9.29 -11.46 -9.58
C LEU A 359 10.25 -12.31 -8.75
N ASN A 360 11.54 -12.14 -8.98
CA ASN A 360 12.58 -12.67 -8.12
C ASN A 360 12.99 -11.57 -7.14
N THR A 361 12.39 -11.58 -5.95
CA THR A 361 12.67 -10.64 -4.86
C THR A 361 13.22 -11.34 -3.61
N SER A 362 13.63 -12.61 -3.72
CA SER A 362 13.76 -13.54 -2.57
C SER A 362 15.19 -13.74 -2.05
N GLY A 363 15.23 -14.09 -0.75
CA GLY A 363 16.36 -14.62 0.02
C GLY A 363 16.01 -14.78 1.52
N LEU A 364 15.16 -15.76 1.88
CA LEU A 364 14.48 -16.08 3.18
C LEU A 364 12.93 -15.84 3.22
N PRO A 365 12.17 -16.52 4.13
CA PRO A 365 10.70 -16.62 4.11
C PRO A 365 9.94 -15.29 4.17
N ASP A 366 8.67 -15.31 3.72
CA ASP A 366 7.75 -14.16 3.74
C ASP A 366 7.69 -13.51 5.13
N MET A 367 7.63 -12.17 5.19
CA MET A 367 7.43 -11.49 6.47
C MET A 367 6.10 -11.90 7.10
N PRO A 368 6.05 -12.08 8.44
CA PRO A 368 4.80 -12.33 9.14
C PRO A 368 3.78 -11.23 8.80
N PRO A 369 2.48 -11.57 8.73
CA PRO A 369 1.42 -10.59 8.47
C PRO A 369 1.47 -9.46 9.51
N GLU A 370 0.99 -8.26 9.16
CA GLU A 370 0.86 -7.20 10.17
C GLU A 370 0.11 -7.76 11.39
N PRO A 371 0.59 -7.50 12.62
CA PRO A 371 -0.16 -7.89 13.80
C PRO A 371 -1.54 -7.26 13.70
N VAL A 372 -2.57 -8.12 13.69
CA VAL A 372 -3.95 -7.67 13.72
C VAL A 372 -4.09 -6.87 15.00
N LYS A 373 -4.37 -5.57 14.88
CA LYS A 373 -4.63 -4.73 16.04
C LYS A 373 -5.83 -5.29 16.80
N THR A 374 -5.56 -6.09 17.83
CA THR A 374 -6.57 -6.51 18.78
C THR A 374 -7.00 -5.30 19.59
N LYS A 375 -8.29 -5.20 19.91
CA LYS A 375 -8.92 -4.06 20.61
C LYS A 375 -8.31 -3.71 21.99
N ASN A 376 -7.26 -4.40 22.43
CA ASN A 376 -6.73 -4.33 23.78
C ASN A 376 -5.40 -3.56 23.91
N ASP A 377 -4.86 -2.99 22.82
CA ASP A 377 -3.59 -2.24 22.82
C ASP A 377 -3.76 -0.71 22.61
N GLU A 378 -4.95 -0.15 22.89
CA GLU A 378 -5.16 1.30 23.09
C GLU A 378 -5.30 1.60 24.59
#